data_AF-A0A960KKU8-F1
#
_entry.id   AF-A0A960KKU8-F1
#
_cell.length_a   1.000
_cell.length_b   1.000
_cell.length_c   1.000
_cell.angle_alpha   90.00
_cell.angle_beta   90.00
_cell.angle_gamma   90.00
#
_symmetry.space_group_name_H-M   'P 1'
#
loop_
_entity.id
_entity.type
_entity.pdbx_description
1 polymer ?
#
loop_
_entity_poly.entity_id
_entity_poly.type
_entity_poly.pdbx_seq_one_letter_code
_entity_poly.pdbx_strand_id
1 'polypeptide(L)'
;MRPANLLKIETLSNDWRDKDIILLHACFQLLKNCVEDENLLNCHIDWEYDERHRQAKHEIEELYQWWASYVEPPTLDEEGYNHESEMLKRLVAVRWACGLKPEPFDRRMAVP
;
A
#
# COMPACT_ATOMS: atom_id res chain seq x y z
N MET A 1 -22.37 -7.68 10.73
CA MET A 1 -21.36 -6.82 10.07
C MET A 1 -20.00 -7.15 10.67
N ARG A 2 -18.98 -7.41 9.85
CA ARG A 2 -17.60 -7.46 10.33
C ARG A 2 -17.17 -6.03 10.71
N PRO A 3 -16.40 -5.82 11.79
CA PRO A 3 -15.91 -4.48 12.13
C PRO A 3 -15.03 -3.97 10.99
N ALA A 4 -15.44 -2.86 10.36
CA ALA A 4 -14.73 -2.27 9.22
C ALA A 4 -13.36 -1.66 9.60
N ASN A 5 -13.08 -1.55 10.89
CA ASN A 5 -11.86 -0.97 11.46
C ASN A 5 -10.87 -2.02 11.99
N LEU A 6 -11.12 -3.31 11.76
CA LEU A 6 -10.22 -4.37 12.21
C LEU A 6 -9.39 -4.87 11.04
N LEU A 7 -8.08 -4.57 11.08
CA LEU A 7 -7.11 -5.12 10.15
C LEU A 7 -6.42 -6.31 10.81
N LYS A 8 -6.70 -7.51 10.32
CA LYS A 8 -6.01 -8.72 10.75
C LYS A 8 -4.76 -8.90 9.88
N ILE A 9 -3.58 -8.83 10.50
CA ILE A 9 -2.31 -9.12 9.83
C ILE A 9 -2.10 -10.63 9.90
N GLU A 10 -2.18 -11.31 8.77
CA GLU A 10 -2.12 -12.78 8.72
C GLU A 10 -0.69 -13.31 8.76
N THR A 11 0.26 -12.47 8.37
CA THR A 11 1.67 -12.83 8.18
C THR A 11 2.52 -12.70 9.44
N LEU A 12 1.99 -12.14 10.53
CA LEU A 12 2.70 -11.99 11.79
C LEU A 12 2.21 -12.99 12.85
N SER A 13 3.14 -13.52 13.64
CA SER A 13 2.82 -14.28 14.85
C SER A 13 2.32 -13.36 15.98
N ASN A 14 1.74 -13.95 17.02
CA ASN A 14 1.29 -13.22 18.22
C ASN A 14 2.45 -12.80 19.16
N ASP A 15 3.69 -12.88 18.69
CA ASP A 15 4.87 -12.54 19.48
C ASP A 15 5.15 -11.03 19.46
N TRP A 16 6.07 -10.59 20.32
CA TRP A 16 6.53 -9.21 20.30
C TRP A 16 7.32 -8.94 19.01
N ARG A 17 6.96 -7.86 18.31
CA ARG A 17 7.57 -7.45 17.04
C ARG A 17 7.92 -5.98 17.06
N ASP A 18 8.94 -5.63 16.29
CA ASP A 18 9.31 -4.25 16.06
C ASP A 18 8.17 -3.50 15.35
N LYS A 19 7.98 -2.25 15.76
CA LYS A 19 6.86 -1.41 15.27
C LYS A 19 6.96 -1.17 13.77
N ASP A 20 8.17 -1.09 13.23
CA ASP A 20 8.40 -0.83 11.81
C ASP A 20 7.99 -2.04 10.97
N ILE A 21 8.29 -3.26 11.44
CA ILE A 21 7.82 -4.51 10.82
C ILE A 21 6.29 -4.59 10.87
N ILE A 22 5.68 -4.25 12.02
CA ILE A 22 4.21 -4.21 12.14
C ILE A 22 3.61 -3.24 11.12
N LEU A 23 4.22 -2.07 10.94
CA LEU A 23 3.73 -1.06 9.99
C LEU A 23 3.83 -1.57 8.54
N LEU A 24 4.96 -2.17 8.16
CA LEU A 24 5.15 -2.76 6.85
C LEU A 24 4.06 -3.81 6.56
N HIS A 25 3.91 -4.79 7.47
CA HIS A 25 2.94 -5.86 7.32
C HIS A 25 1.50 -5.34 7.29
N ALA A 26 1.16 -4.35 8.11
CA ALA A 26 -0.16 -3.73 8.08
C ALA A 26 -0.45 -3.06 6.73
N CYS A 27 0.50 -2.29 6.20
CA CYS A 27 0.35 -1.61 4.92
C CYS A 27 0.15 -2.59 3.75
N PHE A 28 0.95 -3.65 3.70
CA PHE A 28 0.82 -4.63 2.62
C PHE A 28 -0.35 -5.60 2.82
N GLN A 29 -0.79 -5.84 4.05
CA GLN A 29 -2.05 -6.54 4.29
C GLN A 29 -3.24 -5.75 3.75
N LEU A 30 -3.23 -4.41 3.87
CA LEU A 30 -4.27 -3.57 3.23
C LEU A 30 -4.24 -3.72 1.72
N LEU A 31 -3.06 -3.68 1.10
CA LEU A 31 -2.91 -3.90 -0.34
C LEU A 31 -3.48 -5.26 -0.76
N LYS A 32 -3.09 -6.33 -0.06
CA LYS A 32 -3.58 -7.69 -0.31
C LYS A 32 -5.11 -7.76 -0.21
N ASN A 33 -5.69 -7.23 0.86
CA ASN A 33 -7.15 -7.22 1.04
C ASN A 33 -7.84 -6.43 -0.08
N CYS A 34 -7.31 -5.29 -0.51
CA CYS A 34 -7.88 -4.55 -1.65
C CYS A 34 -7.80 -5.36 -2.95
N VAL A 35 -6.70 -6.05 -3.22
CA VAL A 35 -6.55 -6.85 -4.43
C VAL A 35 -7.44 -8.11 -4.40
N GLU A 36 -7.46 -8.84 -3.29
CA GLU A 36 -8.14 -10.13 -3.16
C GLU A 36 -9.62 -10.01 -2.75
N ASP A 37 -9.92 -9.27 -1.67
CA ASP A 37 -11.28 -9.18 -1.11
C ASP A 37 -12.16 -8.20 -1.90
N GLU A 38 -11.59 -7.08 -2.35
CA GLU A 38 -12.31 -6.05 -3.11
C GLU A 38 -12.18 -6.23 -4.63
N ASN A 39 -11.36 -7.20 -5.07
CA ASN A 39 -11.09 -7.51 -6.48
C ASN A 39 -10.70 -6.26 -7.29
N LEU A 40 -9.89 -5.38 -6.68
CA LEU A 40 -9.56 -4.05 -7.20
C LEU A 40 -9.09 -4.05 -8.67
N LEU A 41 -8.33 -5.07 -9.07
CA LEU A 41 -7.79 -5.18 -10.42
C LEU A 41 -8.83 -5.60 -11.48
N ASN A 42 -9.94 -6.21 -11.06
CA ASN A 42 -11.02 -6.67 -11.95
C ASN A 42 -12.37 -5.96 -11.66
N CYS A 43 -12.37 -4.93 -10.81
CA CYS A 43 -13.58 -4.18 -10.50
C CYS A 43 -13.94 -3.20 -11.64
N HIS A 44 -15.01 -2.42 -11.47
CA HIS A 44 -15.49 -1.44 -12.46
C HIS A 44 -14.57 -0.22 -12.70
N ILE A 45 -13.35 -0.22 -12.15
CA ILE A 45 -12.36 0.82 -12.43
C ILE A 45 -11.81 0.60 -13.84
N ASP A 46 -11.97 1.61 -14.70
CA ASP A 46 -11.36 1.61 -16.03
C ASP A 46 -9.88 1.99 -15.91
N TRP A 47 -9.05 0.98 -15.67
CA TRP A 47 -7.60 1.17 -15.56
C TRP A 47 -6.94 1.62 -16.87
N GLU A 48 -7.60 1.42 -18.01
CA GLU A 48 -7.10 1.80 -19.33
C GLU A 48 -7.49 3.22 -19.74
N TYR A 49 -8.24 3.94 -18.88
CA TYR A 49 -8.75 5.27 -19.15
C TYR A 49 -7.65 6.30 -19.41
N ASP A 50 -6.59 6.30 -18.60
CA ASP A 50 -5.42 7.16 -18.81
C ASP A 50 -4.11 6.48 -18.39
N GLU A 51 -3.00 7.09 -18.79
CA GLU A 51 -1.65 6.59 -18.48
C GLU A 51 -1.38 6.47 -16.97
N ARG A 52 -2.00 7.34 -16.15
CA ARG A 52 -1.77 7.33 -14.71
C ARG A 52 -2.46 6.15 -14.04
N HIS A 53 -3.67 5.81 -14.48
CA HIS A 53 -4.40 4.65 -14.00
C HIS A 53 -3.68 3.36 -14.43
N ARG A 54 -3.18 3.28 -15.67
CA ARG A 54 -2.37 2.14 -16.12
C ARG A 54 -1.09 1.97 -15.31
N GLN A 55 -0.36 3.06 -15.11
CA GLN A 55 0.85 3.01 -14.27
C GLN A 55 0.52 2.61 -12.84
N ALA A 56 -0.54 3.18 -12.25
CA ALA A 56 -0.95 2.83 -10.89
C ALA A 56 -1.37 1.36 -10.77
N LYS A 57 -2.10 0.81 -11.76
CA LYS A 57 -2.44 -0.61 -11.81
C LYS A 57 -1.18 -1.48 -11.83
N HIS A 58 -0.25 -1.14 -12.69
CA HIS A 58 1.02 -1.87 -12.83
C HIS A 58 1.81 -1.85 -11.51
N GLU A 59 1.93 -0.69 -10.87
CA GLU A 59 2.59 -0.57 -9.55
C GLU A 59 1.88 -1.40 -8.46
N ILE A 60 0.55 -1.40 -8.43
CA ILE A 60 -0.24 -2.22 -7.50
C ILE A 60 0.05 -3.71 -7.73
N GLU A 61 0.05 -4.16 -8.99
CA GLU A 61 0.33 -5.54 -9.36
C GLU A 61 1.75 -5.96 -8.93
N GLU A 62 2.76 -5.15 -9.21
CA GLU A 62 4.14 -5.42 -8.80
C GLU A 62 4.30 -5.48 -7.28
N LEU A 63 3.75 -4.50 -6.55
CA LEU A 63 3.82 -4.46 -5.08
C LEU A 63 3.09 -5.65 -4.45
N TYR A 64 1.96 -6.04 -5.02
CA TYR A 64 1.21 -7.20 -4.57
C TYR A 64 1.98 -8.49 -4.82
N GLN A 65 2.59 -8.65 -6.01
CA GLN A 65 3.41 -9.81 -6.34
C GLN A 65 4.65 -9.91 -5.44
N TRP A 66 5.31 -8.79 -5.16
CA TRP A 66 6.42 -8.73 -4.22
C TRP A 66 5.98 -9.17 -2.82
N TRP A 67 4.85 -8.68 -2.32
CA TRP A 67 4.33 -9.09 -1.02
C TRP A 67 3.92 -10.55 -0.97
N ALA A 68 3.35 -11.08 -2.05
CA ALA A 68 2.96 -12.48 -2.14
C ALA A 68 4.16 -13.43 -2.12
N SER A 69 5.34 -12.98 -2.59
CA SER A 69 6.60 -13.72 -2.52
C SER A 69 7.47 -13.36 -1.32
N TYR A 70 7.05 -12.38 -0.51
CA TYR A 70 7.82 -11.89 0.63
C TYR A 70 7.93 -12.94 1.72
N VAL A 71 9.16 -13.21 2.14
CA VAL A 71 9.48 -14.06 3.27
C VAL A 71 10.30 -13.22 4.23
N GLU A 72 9.75 -12.99 5.43
CA GLU A 72 10.41 -12.19 6.45
C GLU A 72 11.78 -12.81 6.81
N PRO A 73 12.89 -12.09 6.59
CA PRO A 73 14.20 -12.60 6.93
C PRO A 73 14.43 -12.51 8.45
N PRO A 74 15.22 -13.43 9.04
CA PRO A 74 15.50 -13.42 10.48
C PRO A 74 16.33 -12.20 10.92
N THR A 75 17.11 -11.63 10.00
CA THR A 75 17.89 -10.40 10.19
C THR A 75 17.95 -9.67 8.87
N LEU A 76 17.72 -8.35 8.91
CA LEU A 76 17.91 -7.46 7.77
C LEU A 76 19.26 -6.76 7.86
N ASP A 77 19.97 -6.72 6.75
CA ASP A 77 21.09 -5.81 6.56
C ASP A 77 20.59 -4.44 6.06
N GLU A 78 21.49 -3.47 5.92
CA GLU A 78 21.13 -2.12 5.47
C GLU A 78 20.43 -2.14 4.09
N GLU A 79 20.83 -3.05 3.21
CA GLU A 79 20.23 -3.19 1.88
C GLU A 79 18.79 -3.70 1.96
N GLY A 80 18.53 -4.71 2.80
CA GLY A 80 17.19 -5.23 3.09
C GLY A 80 16.26 -4.16 3.65
N TYR A 81 16.71 -3.40 4.66
CA TYR A 81 15.93 -2.29 5.23
C TYR A 81 15.60 -1.21 4.19
N ASN A 82 16.57 -0.87 3.34
CA ASN A 82 16.35 0.09 2.28
C ASN A 82 15.35 -0.44 1.25
N HIS A 83 15.46 -1.70 0.87
CA HIS A 83 14.55 -2.31 -0.10
C HIS A 83 13.09 -2.33 0.40
N GLU A 84 12.86 -2.78 1.63
CA GLU A 84 11.52 -2.76 2.25
C GLU A 84 10.98 -1.33 2.37
N SER A 85 11.84 -0.38 2.75
CA SER A 85 11.48 1.04 2.83
C SER A 85 11.08 1.60 1.46
N GLU A 86 11.77 1.23 0.39
CA GLU A 86 11.42 1.62 -0.97
C GLU A 86 10.08 1.03 -1.41
N MET A 87 9.80 -0.24 -1.11
CA MET A 87 8.50 -0.85 -1.41
C MET A 87 7.36 -0.15 -0.68
N LEU A 88 7.56 0.21 0.59
CA LEU A 88 6.57 0.98 1.35
C LEU A 88 6.36 2.39 0.77
N LYS A 89 7.44 3.09 0.37
CA LYS A 89 7.34 4.41 -0.28
C LYS A 89 6.55 4.33 -1.59
N ARG A 90 6.80 3.31 -2.42
CA ARG A 90 6.04 3.06 -3.66
C ARG A 90 4.55 2.86 -3.37
N LEU A 91 4.21 2.04 -2.38
CA LEU A 91 2.82 1.82 -1.99
C LEU A 91 2.12 3.11 -1.55
N VAL A 92 2.81 3.94 -0.75
CA VAL A 92 2.28 5.26 -0.35
C VAL A 92 2.14 6.17 -1.57
N ALA A 93 3.09 6.17 -2.51
CA ALA A 93 3.00 6.97 -3.73
C ALA A 93 1.78 6.58 -4.59
N VAL A 94 1.49 5.28 -4.73
CA VAL A 94 0.28 4.80 -5.42
C VAL A 94 -0.99 5.33 -4.76
N ARG A 95 -1.08 5.33 -3.43
CA ARG A 95 -2.23 5.92 -2.72
C ARG A 95 -2.42 7.40 -3.07
N TRP A 96 -1.34 8.16 -3.23
CA TRP A 96 -1.39 9.57 -3.62
C TRP A 96 -1.71 9.76 -5.10
N ALA A 97 -1.38 8.79 -5.95
CA ALA A 97 -1.69 8.82 -7.38
C ALA A 97 -3.16 8.46 -7.66
N CYS A 98 -3.71 7.46 -6.96
CA CYS A 98 -5.10 7.01 -7.07
C CYS A 98 -6.07 7.87 -6.23
N GLY A 99 -5.60 8.41 -5.11
CA GLY A 99 -6.36 9.36 -4.30
C GLY A 99 -6.45 10.68 -5.04
N LEU A 100 -7.63 10.96 -5.62
CA LEU A 100 -8.15 12.28 -5.95
C LEU A 100 -7.25 13.37 -5.37
N LYS A 101 -6.46 14.04 -6.22
CA LYS A 101 -5.65 15.18 -5.79
C LYS A 101 -6.49 15.99 -4.81
N PRO A 102 -6.04 16.29 -3.58
CA PRO A 102 -6.63 17.41 -2.90
C PRO A 102 -6.47 18.57 -3.87
N GLU A 103 -7.60 19.13 -4.33
CA GLU A 103 -7.62 20.41 -5.02
C GLU A 103 -6.57 21.30 -4.36
N PRO A 104 -5.68 21.95 -5.13
CA PRO A 104 -4.58 22.71 -4.57
C PRO A 104 -5.18 23.63 -3.51
N PHE A 105 -4.77 23.44 -2.26
CA PHE A 105 -5.25 24.25 -1.15
C PHE A 105 -4.86 25.69 -1.49
N ASP A 106 -5.81 26.46 -2.02
CA ASP A 106 -5.57 27.77 -2.58
C ASP A 106 -5.16 28.68 -1.42
N ARG A 107 -3.86 28.96 -1.34
CA ARG A 107 -3.28 29.90 -0.35
C ARG A 107 -3.72 31.34 -0.60
N ARG A 108 -4.72 31.60 -1.44
CA ARG A 108 -5.30 32.94 -1.68
C ARG A 108 -6.51 33.28 -0.81
N MET A 109 -6.92 32.42 0.12
CA MET A 109 -7.92 32.77 1.14
C MET A 109 -7.35 33.02 2.54
N ALA A 110 -6.05 33.31 2.64
CA ALA A 110 -5.52 34.03 3.80
C ALA A 110 -5.77 35.54 3.58
N VAL A 111 -7.01 35.96 3.86
CA VAL A 111 -7.33 37.38 4.03
C VAL A 111 -6.81 37.78 5.41
N PRO A 112 -5.89 38.76 5.54
CA PRO A 112 -5.62 39.39 6.83
C PRO A 112 -6.78 40.30 7.26
#